data_AF-A0A090M8D6-F1
#
_entry.id   AF-A0A090M8D6-F1
#
_cell.length_a   1.000
_cell.length_b   1.000
_cell.length_c   1.000
_cell.angle_alpha   90.00
_cell.angle_beta   90.00
_cell.angle_gamma   90.00
#
_symmetry.space_group_name_H-M   'P 1'
#
loop_
_entity.id
_entity.type
_entity.pdbx_description
1 polymer ?
#
loop_
_entity_poly.entity_id
_entity_poly.type
_entity_poly.pdbx_seq_one_letter_code
_entity_poly.pdbx_strand_id
1 'polypeptide(L)' 'MVCAIGKPVTFTVRAARHARKKATKGHNDTRPKKSSPSQRKRQGSTEYAVVDPASAPAVMTIVSK' A
#
# COMPACT_ATOMS: atom_id res chain seq x y z
N MET A 1 31.57 -45.97 -13.45
CA MET A 1 30.72 -45.15 -12.56
C MET A 1 30.92 -45.68 -11.15
N VAL A 2 31.68 -44.97 -10.30
CA VAL A 2 31.90 -45.38 -8.91
C VAL A 2 31.59 -44.14 -8.05
N CYS A 3 30.40 -44.12 -7.45
CA CYS A 3 30.04 -43.15 -6.43
C CYS A 3 30.62 -43.65 -5.10
N ALA A 4 31.75 -43.08 -4.67
CA ALA A 4 32.33 -43.35 -3.36
C ALA A 4 31.42 -42.75 -2.27
N ILE A 5 30.67 -43.61 -1.58
CA ILE A 5 29.86 -43.31 -0.40
C ILE A 5 30.83 -43.03 0.75
N GLY A 6 30.85 -41.80 1.28
CA GLY A 6 31.63 -41.45 2.48
C GLY A 6 32.38 -40.12 2.46
N LYS A 7 32.32 -39.32 1.38
CA LYS A 7 32.91 -37.97 1.41
C LYS A 7 32.00 -37.03 2.21
N PRO A 8 32.49 -36.34 3.25
CA PRO A 8 31.70 -35.35 3.97
C PRO A 8 31.32 -34.24 2.99
N VAL A 9 30.01 -34.01 2.82
CA VAL A 9 29.49 -32.92 2.01
C VAL A 9 29.76 -31.63 2.77
N THR A 10 30.77 -30.87 2.35
CA THR A 10 31.06 -29.57 2.92
C THR A 10 29.98 -28.57 2.49
N PHE A 11 29.05 -28.27 3.38
CA PHE A 11 28.12 -27.16 3.18
C PHE A 11 28.89 -25.85 3.27
N THR A 12 29.26 -25.28 2.13
CA THR A 12 29.83 -23.93 2.09
C THR A 12 28.72 -22.91 2.36
N VAL A 13 28.58 -22.49 3.62
CA VAL A 13 27.74 -21.34 3.98
C VAL A 13 28.47 -20.08 3.52
N ARG A 14 28.23 -19.65 2.27
CA ARG A 14 28.69 -18.35 1.80
C ARG A 14 27.84 -17.28 2.45
N ALA A 15 28.43 -16.51 3.36
CA ALA A 15 27.76 -15.34 3.92
C ALA A 15 27.35 -14.40 2.78
N ALA A 16 26.07 -14.08 2.71
CA ALA A 16 25.53 -13.28 1.62
C ALA A 16 26.06 -11.85 1.71
N ARG A 17 26.85 -11.42 0.71
CA ARG A 17 27.39 -10.06 0.62
C ARG A 17 26.38 -9.17 -0.10
N HIS A 18 25.41 -8.63 0.62
CA HIS A 18 24.44 -7.68 0.06
C HIS A 18 24.89 -6.24 0.32
N ALA A 19 25.26 -5.53 -0.75
CA ALA A 19 25.52 -4.09 -0.67
C ALA A 19 24.21 -3.33 -0.34
N ARG A 20 24.24 -2.50 0.70
CA ARG A 20 23.09 -1.66 1.05
C ARG A 20 22.87 -0.60 -0.02
N LYS A 21 21.61 -0.41 -0.41
CA LYS A 21 21.21 0.68 -1.31
C LYS A 21 21.25 2.00 -0.54
N LYS A 22 21.95 3.00 -1.09
CA LYS A 22 22.06 4.36 -0.51
C LYS A 22 21.53 5.40 -1.50
N ALA A 23 21.34 6.63 -1.01
CA ALA A 23 20.92 7.79 -1.79
C ALA A 23 19.64 7.54 -2.60
N THR A 24 19.57 8.04 -3.84
CA THR A 24 18.39 7.97 -4.72
C THR A 24 17.92 6.54 -4.96
N LYS A 25 18.82 5.55 -4.96
CA LYS A 25 18.46 4.15 -5.13
C LYS A 25 17.60 3.65 -3.95
N GLY A 26 17.95 4.03 -2.72
CA GLY A 26 17.15 3.72 -1.53
C GLY A 26 15.77 4.38 -1.60
N HIS A 27 15.72 5.69 -1.91
CA HIS A 27 14.46 6.42 -2.01
C HIS A 27 13.54 5.86 -3.10
N ASN A 28 14.07 5.46 -4.26
CA ASN A 28 13.25 4.91 -5.34
C ASN A 28 12.56 3.59 -4.97
N ASP A 29 13.21 2.79 -4.14
CA ASP A 29 12.69 1.51 -3.67
C ASP A 29 11.70 1.69 -2.52
N THR A 30 11.99 2.56 -1.55
CA THR A 30 11.18 2.73 -0.34
C THR A 30 10.13 3.82 -0.42
N ARG A 31 10.10 4.64 -1.49
CA ARG A 31 9.08 5.70 -1.60
C ARG A 31 7.67 5.10 -1.56
N PRO A 32 6.73 5.72 -0.81
CA PRO A 32 5.37 5.22 -0.71
C PRO A 32 4.69 5.24 -2.07
N LYS A 33 4.11 4.10 -2.46
CA LYS A 33 3.37 3.92 -3.72
C LYS A 33 2.10 3.16 -3.40
N LYS A 34 1.01 3.50 -4.08
CA LYS A 34 -0.20 2.66 -4.07
C LYS A 34 0.10 1.36 -4.83
N SER A 35 0.29 0.25 -4.13
CA SER A 35 0.67 -1.03 -4.73
C SER A 35 -0.47 -1.66 -5.53
N SER A 36 -1.70 -1.63 -5.00
CA SER A 36 -2.84 -2.32 -5.61
C SER A 36 -3.64 -1.45 -6.60
N PRO A 37 -4.20 -2.05 -7.67
CA PRO A 37 -5.06 -1.34 -8.61
C PRO A 37 -6.31 -0.73 -7.97
N SER A 38 -6.91 -1.38 -6.97
CA SER A 38 -8.10 -0.86 -6.27
C SER A 38 -7.81 0.46 -5.55
N GLN A 39 -6.67 0.57 -4.86
CA GLN A 39 -6.27 1.79 -4.17
C GLN A 39 -5.93 2.92 -5.15
N ARG A 40 -5.41 2.59 -6.34
CA ARG A 40 -5.17 3.56 -7.43
C ARG A 40 -6.47 4.06 -8.06
N LYS A 41 -7.46 3.18 -8.22
CA LYS A 41 -8.78 3.48 -8.79
C LYS A 41 -9.72 4.23 -7.85
N ARG A 42 -9.39 4.35 -6.56
CA ARG A 42 -10.05 5.29 -5.63
C ARG A 42 -9.71 6.72 -6.06
N GLN A 43 -10.39 7.20 -7.09
CA GLN A 43 -10.38 8.58 -7.53
C GLN A 43 -11.71 9.20 -7.11
N GLY A 44 -11.67 10.37 -6.48
CA GLY A 44 -12.86 11.14 -6.12
C GLY A 44 -13.29 11.02 -4.65
N SER A 45 -14.10 11.99 -4.24
CA SER A 45 -14.95 11.90 -3.05
C SER A 45 -16.04 10.86 -3.28
N THR A 46 -16.51 10.22 -2.20
CA THR A 46 -17.73 9.42 -2.27
C THR A 46 -18.88 10.31 -2.73
N GLU A 47 -19.54 9.95 -3.82
CA GLU A 47 -20.75 10.62 -4.26
C GLU A 47 -21.89 10.25 -3.32
N TYR A 48 -22.44 11.27 -2.66
CA TYR A 48 -23.66 11.14 -1.86
C TYR A 48 -24.82 11.68 -2.67
N ALA A 49 -26.01 11.10 -2.45
CA ALA A 49 -27.22 11.62 -3.05
C ALA A 49 -27.43 13.08 -2.62
N VAL A 50 -27.69 13.95 -3.59
CA VAL A 50 -28.04 15.34 -3.32
C VAL A 50 -29.43 15.36 -2.72
N VAL A 51 -29.54 15.83 -1.47
CA VAL A 51 -30.83 16.04 -0.82
C VAL A 51 -31.41 17.35 -1.34
N ASP A 52 -32.66 17.32 -1.80
CA ASP A 52 -33.39 18.52 -2.19
C ASP A 52 -33.49 19.47 -0.98
N PRO A 53 -32.97 20.70 -1.05
CA PRO A 53 -33.04 21.66 0.05
C PRO A 53 -34.47 21.99 0.48
N ALA A 54 -35.47 21.82 -0.39
CA ALA A 54 -36.87 22.04 -0.03
C ALA A 54 -37.43 20.99 0.95
N SER A 55 -36.84 19.80 0.99
CA SER A 55 -37.20 18.75 1.95
C SER A 55 -36.52 18.93 3.32
N ALA A 56 -35.51 19.81 3.42
CA ALA A 56 -34.84 20.05 4.69
C ALA A 56 -35.72 20.93 5.59
N PRO A 57 -35.97 20.54 6.86
CA PRO A 57 -36.74 21.37 7.77
C PRO A 57 -36.04 22.70 8.01
N ALA A 58 -36.82 23.78 8.18
CA ALA A 58 -36.29 25.07 8.55
C ALA A 58 -35.54 24.97 9.89
N VAL A 59 -34.29 25.42 9.92
CA VAL A 59 -33.42 25.36 11.11
C VAL A 59 -34.04 26.13 12.29
N MET A 60 -34.79 27.20 11.99
CA MET A 60 -35.55 27.96 12.98
C MET A 60 -36.86 28.43 12.33
N THR A 61 -37.97 28.30 13.06
CA THR A 61 -39.28 28.83 12.64
C THR A 61 -39.72 29.86 13.67
N ILE A 62 -39.92 31.11 13.26
CA ILE A 62 -40.42 32.17 14.15
C ILE A 62 -41.95 32.12 14.11
N VAL A 63 -42.57 31.82 15.25
CA VAL A 63 -44.02 31.87 15.40
C VAL A 63 -44.38 33.24 15.98
N SER A 64 -45.04 34.09 15.18
CA SER A 64 -45.70 35.29 15.72
C SER A 64 -46.92 34.86 16.52
N LYS A 65 -47.10 35.45 17.70
CA LYS A 65 -48.38 35.42 18.41
C LYS A 65 -49.37 36.35 17.72
#